data_AF-W4QDP7-F1
#
_entry.id   AF-W4QDP7-F1
#
_cell.length_a   1.000
_cell.length_b   1.000
_cell.length_c   1.000
_cell.angle_alpha   90.00
_cell.angle_beta   90.00
_cell.angle_gamma   90.00
#
_symmetry.space_group_name_H-M   'P 1'
#
loop_
_entity.id
_entity.type
_entity.pdbx_description
1 polymer ?
#
loop_
_entity_poly.entity_id
_entity_poly.type
_entity_poly.pdbx_seq_one_letter_code
_entity_poly.pdbx_strand_id
1 'polypeptide(L)' 'MKKTFNYYFVPTLLFILLTSLHFPNQEPQSILMGILGSTFLGVMVGLIIHLTAIIKRKIT' A
#
# COMPACT_ATOMS: atom_id res chain seq x y z
N MET A 1 5.79 -15.90 -8.39
CA MET A 1 6.31 -14.87 -7.46
C MET A 1 6.02 -13.43 -7.92
N LYS A 2 6.20 -13.07 -9.21
CA LYS A 2 5.96 -11.69 -9.70
C LYS A 2 4.56 -11.11 -9.40
N LYS A 3 3.50 -11.91 -9.54
CA LYS A 3 2.11 -11.46 -9.25
C LYS A 3 1.90 -11.17 -7.76
N THR A 4 2.47 -11.98 -6.87
CA THR A 4 2.37 -11.79 -5.42
C THR A 4 3.07 -10.52 -4.98
N PHE A 5 4.28 -10.28 -5.50
CA PHE A 5 5.02 -9.05 -5.23
C PHE A 5 4.26 -7.79 -5.66
N ASN A 6 3.60 -7.84 -6.82
CA ASN A 6 2.79 -6.72 -7.31
C ASN A 6 1.58 -6.41 -6.41
N TYR A 7 0.99 -7.40 -5.73
CA TYR A 7 -0.13 -7.14 -4.82
C TYR A 7 0.27 -6.25 -3.64
N TYR A 8 1.52 -6.32 -3.18
CA TYR A 8 1.99 -5.48 -2.06
C TYR A 8 2.65 -4.20 -2.56
N PHE A 9 3.42 -4.26 -3.63
CA PHE A 9 4.23 -3.13 -4.08
C PHE A 9 3.37 -2.02 -4.73
N VAL A 10 2.37 -2.39 -5.53
CA VAL A 10 1.54 -1.41 -6.27
C VAL A 10 0.69 -0.56 -5.31
N PRO A 11 -0.08 -1.15 -4.36
CA PRO A 11 -0.85 -0.34 -3.42
C PRO A 11 0.05 0.52 -2.53
N THR A 12 1.17 -0.03 -2.06
CA THR A 12 2.12 0.70 -1.21
C THR A 12 2.70 1.93 -1.91
N LEU A 13 3.16 1.78 -3.17
CA LEU A 13 3.61 2.92 -3.97
C LEU A 13 2.52 3.96 -4.18
N LEU A 14 1.28 3.51 -4.42
CA LEU A 14 0.14 4.39 -4.65
C LEU A 14 -0.20 5.22 -3.40
N PHE A 15 -0.20 4.60 -2.22
CA PHE A 15 -0.42 5.30 -0.96
C PHE A 15 0.73 6.25 -0.62
N ILE A 16 1.99 5.86 -0.82
CA ILE A 16 3.15 6.76 -0.61
C ILE A 16 3.04 7.97 -1.55
N LEU A 17 2.67 7.76 -2.81
CA LEU A 17 2.50 8.84 -3.78
C LEU A 17 1.38 9.81 -3.34
N LEU A 18 0.23 9.29 -2.91
CA LEU A 18 -0.88 10.10 -2.39
C LEU A 18 -0.47 10.92 -1.15
N THR A 19 0.27 10.30 -0.24
CA THR A 19 0.77 10.98 0.96
C THR A 19 1.81 12.05 0.59
N SER A 20 2.64 11.81 -0.43
CA SER A 20 3.68 12.77 -0.84
C SER A 20 3.12 14.10 -1.35
N LEU A 21 1.90 14.10 -1.90
CA LEU A 21 1.19 15.32 -2.32
C LEU A 21 0.90 16.27 -1.15
N HIS A 22 0.92 15.75 0.09
CA HIS A 22 0.63 16.52 1.30
C HIS A 22 1.89 17.02 2.02
N PHE A 23 3.09 16.63 1.59
CA PHE A 23 4.36 16.99 2.24
C PHE A 23 4.79 18.47 2.20
N PRO A 24 4.45 19.30 1.19
CA PRO A 24 5.05 20.63 1.05
C PRO A 24 4.91 21.57 2.26
N ASN A 25 3.93 21.33 3.15
CA ASN A 25 3.63 22.18 4.31
C ASN A 25 3.58 21.41 5.65
N GLN A 26 4.21 20.23 5.72
CA GLN A 26 4.13 19.35 6.89
C GLN A 26 5.43 19.37 7.70
N GLU A 27 5.29 19.30 9.03
CA GLU A 27 6.42 19.08 9.94
C GLU A 27 7.13 17.75 9.62
N PRO A 28 8.46 17.64 9.82
CA PRO A 28 9.22 16.43 9.55
C PRO A 28 8.66 15.17 10.25
N GLN A 29 8.11 15.34 11.46
CA GLN A 29 7.47 14.26 12.22
C GLN A 29 6.21 13.75 11.50
N SER A 30 5.38 14.66 10.97
CA SER A 30 4.17 14.31 10.23
C SER A 30 4.50 13.64 8.89
N ILE A 31 5.60 14.04 8.24
CA ILE A 31 6.10 13.37 7.03
C ILE A 31 6.46 11.91 7.34
N LEU A 32 7.25 11.67 8.39
CA LEU A 32 7.62 10.30 8.81
C LEU A 32 6.39 9.46 9.15
N MET A 33 5.45 10.04 9.90
CA MET A 33 4.21 9.36 10.28
C MET A 33 3.33 9.06 9.05
N GLY A 34 3.31 9.96 8.07
CA GLY A 34 2.65 9.75 6.79
C GLY A 34 3.29 8.62 5.98
N ILE A 35 4.61 8.53 5.92
CA ILE A 35 5.32 7.44 5.22
C ILE A 35 5.04 6.09 5.90
N LEU A 36 5.10 6.03 7.24
CA LEU A 36 4.80 4.82 7.99
C LEU A 36 3.33 4.38 7.81
N GLY A 37 2.40 5.33 7.93
CA GLY A 37 0.97 5.06 7.76
C GLY A 37 0.62 4.61 6.33
N SER A 38 1.15 5.29 5.32
CA SER A 38 0.95 4.92 3.91
C SER A 38 1.54 3.56 3.57
N THR A 39 2.71 3.24 4.13
CA THR A 39 3.32 1.90 3.98
C THR A 39 2.46 0.82 4.62
N PHE A 40 1.98 1.06 5.84
CA PHE A 40 1.11 0.12 6.55
C PHE A 40 -0.20 -0.12 5.79
N LEU A 41 -0.88 0.95 5.36
CA LEU A 41 -2.11 0.87 4.57
C LEU A 41 -1.88 0.14 3.24
N GLY A 42 -0.79 0.46 2.55
CA GLY A 42 -0.40 -0.20 1.30
C GLY A 42 -0.24 -1.71 1.44
N VAL A 43 0.47 -2.16 2.48
CA VAL A 43 0.66 -3.59 2.76
C VAL A 43 -0.66 -4.26 3.14
N MET A 44 -1.50 -3.63 3.96
CA MET A 44 -2.81 -4.16 4.36
C MET A 44 -3.75 -4.32 3.16
N VAL A 45 -3.86 -3.29 2.31
CA VAL A 45 -4.66 -3.37 1.08
C VAL A 45 -4.10 -4.44 0.15
N GLY A 46 -2.77 -4.54 0.02
CA GLY A 46 -2.14 -5.58 -0.76
C GLY A 46 -2.44 -7.00 -0.26
N LEU A 47 -2.48 -7.20 1.05
CA LEU A 47 -2.88 -8.46 1.67
C LEU A 47 -4.32 -8.82 1.34
N ILE A 48 -5.25 -7.86 1.44
CA ILE A 48 -6.66 -8.08 1.09
C ILE A 48 -6.79 -8.48 -0.38
N ILE A 49 -6.17 -7.74 -1.30
CA ILE A 49 -6.22 -8.05 -2.74
C ILE A 49 -5.63 -9.45 -3.01
N HIS A 50 -4.52 -9.79 -2.37
CA HIS A 50 -3.91 -11.10 -2.51
C HIS A 50 -4.85 -12.22 -2.03
N LEU A 51 -5.48 -12.06 -0.86
CA LEU A 51 -6.46 -13.01 -0.34
C LEU A 51 -7.68 -13.15 -1.26
N THR A 52 -8.24 -12.04 -1.75
CA THR A 52 -9.33 -12.06 -2.72
C THR A 52 -8.95 -12.82 -3.99
N ALA A 53 -7.72 -12.63 -4.49
CA ALA A 53 -7.23 -13.35 -5.67
C ALA A 53 -7.09 -14.85 -5.42
N ILE A 54 -6.65 -15.27 -4.21
CA ILE A 54 -6.60 -16.68 -3.80
C ILE A 54 -8.00 -17.27 -3.73
N ILE A 55 -8.94 -16.58 -3.08
CA ILE A 55 -10.33 -17.03 -2.94
C ILE A 55 -10.98 -17.17 -4.33
N LYS A 56 -10.82 -16.17 -5.20
CA LYS A 56 -11.33 -16.22 -6.57
C LYS A 56 -10.83 -17.45 -7.33
N ARG A 57 -9.53 -17.77 -7.23
CA ARG A 57 -8.94 -18.97 -7.83
C ARG A 57 -9.42 -20.29 -7.25
N LYS A 58 -9.97 -20.28 -6.03
CA LYS A 58 -10.51 -21.48 -5.39
C LYS A 58 -11.97 -21.72 -5.78
N ILE A 59 -12.69 -20.65 -6.13
CA ILE A 59 -14.11 -20.69 -6.52
C ILE A 59 -14.29 -20.90 -8.03
N THR A 60 -13.37 -20.39 -8.86
CA THR A 60 -13.34 -20.59 -10.32
C THR A 60 -12.44 -21.76 -10.67
#